data_AF-A0A956B2T3-F1
#
_entry.id   AF-A0A956B2T3-F1
#
_cell.length_a   1.000
_cell.length_b   1.000
_cell.length_c   1.000
_cell.angle_alpha   90.00
_cell.angle_beta   90.00
_cell.angle_gamma   90.00
#
_symmetry.space_group_name_H-M   'P 1'
#
loop_
_entity.id
_entity.type
_entity.pdbx_description
1 polymer ?
#
loop_
_entity_poly.entity_id
_entity_poly.type
_entity_poly.pdbx_seq_one_letter_code
_entity_poly.pdbx_strand_id
1 'polypeptide(L)'
;MPITLEAGAGCLDVASEINGLLTPTTCTGGPSQQWRVHPTGEIQSVSTGVCLAPTLALFRNSPRYATTMACINADARAWTLSPAGELRIGSSCLTTSGTGSTIVLSACNGSIAQHYTPRLAADTSLEATFGFGQKRRSAGHATQHVPLVRVYVNYTLGPSGGLAHGVAYYEDLIFGTGFPRLNGFLDAASSGLFQWIDGGHFGPFDRPTTDSGCDTGPVLQDIISTSLAGRLDLARFDLDRDGTVRHDELQFMVIGNCGGRIAGAARTVGCIDGLDSGTRNLRACPGYVAEIEDEVQFATLAHESLHTLGAGDMYGLGSERASTMAATIWIDAGPDATHTLMLDAWHRFQLGWNRPRVVSLDLAQPTSGTLSLDGDPNYQSSLILGTPNTYFFLERRSQIGYDADGRGDGVAMWRIGPGVDEVALYNPATNTIGNGPYLQGSDSAVLQFPDGHGVTVVTQGSLSGSLNVSWSWPTTMSLSIVENSHTSVSTNITVTGTNHFSGAPLTAGTVWLDGNQISVLGRPFDYPVRLIYTCFRGLCTVRPRLQTFTVKAPGYEDATFSRF
;
A
#
# COMPACT_ATOMS: atom_id res chain seq x y z
N MET A 1 -8.20 -1.80 6.99
CA MET A 1 -7.35 -1.25 8.09
C MET A 1 -8.05 -1.49 9.42
N PRO A 2 -7.32 -1.48 10.55
CA PRO A 2 -7.95 -1.42 11.86
C PRO A 2 -8.63 -0.06 12.07
N ILE A 3 -9.85 -0.09 12.56
CA ILE A 3 -10.60 1.07 13.05
C ILE A 3 -10.94 0.86 14.54
N THR A 4 -11.10 1.93 15.30
CA THR A 4 -11.91 1.93 16.52
C THR A 4 -13.34 2.28 16.14
N LEU A 5 -14.30 1.73 16.88
CA LEU A 5 -15.72 2.06 16.74
C LEU A 5 -16.14 2.84 17.99
N GLU A 6 -16.23 4.16 17.87
CA GLU A 6 -16.49 5.07 18.99
C GLU A 6 -17.97 5.37 19.12
N ALA A 7 -18.54 5.15 20.30
CA ALA A 7 -19.89 5.61 20.65
C ALA A 7 -19.79 6.58 21.84
N GLY A 8 -20.87 7.31 22.15
CA GLY A 8 -20.87 8.31 23.23
C GLY A 8 -20.44 7.80 24.62
N ALA A 9 -20.40 6.49 24.85
CA ALA A 9 -19.93 5.85 26.08
C ALA A 9 -18.48 5.35 26.04
N GLY A 10 -17.79 5.42 24.89
CA GLY A 10 -16.43 4.91 24.68
C GLY A 10 -16.26 4.09 23.41
N CYS A 11 -15.14 3.39 23.31
CA CYS A 11 -14.79 2.53 22.19
C CYS A 11 -15.36 1.12 22.39
N LEU A 12 -15.80 0.49 21.30
CA LEU A 12 -16.16 -0.92 21.28
C LEU A 12 -14.93 -1.79 21.58
N ASP A 13 -14.96 -2.51 22.69
CA ASP A 13 -13.86 -3.33 23.20
C ASP A 13 -14.27 -4.80 23.30
N VAL A 14 -13.37 -5.72 22.94
CA VAL A 14 -13.55 -7.15 23.19
C VAL A 14 -12.75 -7.60 24.41
N ALA A 15 -13.47 -8.10 25.41
CA ALA A 15 -12.85 -8.85 26.50
C ALA A 15 -12.29 -10.16 25.92
N SER A 16 -10.98 -10.18 25.73
CA SER A 16 -10.16 -11.19 25.03
C SER A 16 -10.69 -12.64 25.10
N GLU A 17 -11.45 -13.12 24.10
CA GLU A 17 -11.72 -14.54 23.78
C GLU A 17 -12.79 -14.70 22.67
N ILE A 18 -13.00 -15.95 22.20
CA ILE A 18 -14.18 -16.37 21.42
C ILE A 18 -15.39 -16.40 22.37
N ASN A 19 -16.52 -15.81 21.97
CA ASN A 19 -17.69 -15.53 22.83
C ASN A 19 -17.43 -14.46 23.89
N GLY A 20 -16.43 -13.59 23.66
CA GLY A 20 -16.16 -12.44 24.52
C GLY A 20 -17.35 -11.48 24.52
N LEU A 21 -17.76 -11.06 25.71
CA LEU A 21 -18.75 -9.98 25.85
C LEU A 21 -18.12 -8.68 25.37
N LEU A 22 -18.89 -7.92 24.59
CA LEU A 22 -18.49 -6.59 24.14
C LEU A 22 -18.89 -5.57 25.20
N THR A 23 -17.94 -4.70 25.53
CA THR A 23 -18.13 -3.62 26.49
C THR A 23 -17.65 -2.32 25.88
N PRO A 24 -18.39 -1.21 26.01
CA PRO A 24 -17.82 0.09 25.70
C PRO A 24 -16.85 0.46 26.83
N THR A 25 -15.62 0.84 26.47
CA THR A 25 -14.58 1.24 27.42
C THR A 25 -13.92 2.54 26.97
N THR A 26 -13.12 3.17 27.83
CA THR A 26 -12.32 4.34 27.44
C THR A 26 -11.50 4.02 26.21
N CYS A 27 -11.54 4.89 25.19
CA CYS A 27 -10.76 4.73 23.98
C CYS A 27 -9.26 4.80 24.29
N THR A 28 -8.59 3.65 24.25
CA THR A 28 -7.14 3.50 24.38
C THR A 28 -6.47 3.30 23.03
N GLY A 29 -7.23 2.90 22.01
CA GLY A 29 -6.70 2.51 20.71
C GLY A 29 -5.93 1.19 20.72
N GLY A 30 -5.94 0.46 21.84
CA GLY A 30 -5.26 -0.83 21.97
C GLY A 30 -5.89 -1.92 21.07
N PRO A 31 -5.17 -3.02 20.78
CA PRO A 31 -5.62 -4.04 19.82
C PRO A 31 -7.00 -4.65 20.09
N SER A 32 -7.49 -4.66 21.34
CA SER A 32 -8.83 -5.15 21.70
C SER A 32 -9.97 -4.21 21.28
N GLN A 33 -9.66 -2.94 21.03
CA GLN A 33 -10.60 -1.94 20.53
C GLN A 33 -10.52 -1.78 19.01
N GLN A 34 -9.64 -2.53 18.35
CA GLN A 34 -9.40 -2.43 16.93
C GLN A 34 -10.18 -3.50 16.15
N TRP A 35 -10.83 -3.06 15.09
CA TRP A 35 -11.73 -3.85 14.26
C TRP A 35 -11.39 -3.67 12.78
N ARG A 36 -11.56 -4.72 11.98
CA ARG A 36 -11.43 -4.69 10.52
C ARG A 36 -12.82 -4.88 9.92
N VAL A 37 -13.29 -3.88 9.18
CA VAL A 37 -14.52 -3.99 8.40
C VAL A 37 -14.16 -4.50 7.02
N HIS A 38 -14.78 -5.60 6.61
CA HIS A 38 -14.60 -6.22 5.29
C HIS A 38 -15.75 -5.84 4.35
N PRO A 39 -15.54 -5.84 3.02
CA PRO A 39 -16.60 -5.54 2.04
C PRO A 39 -17.81 -6.48 2.13
N THR A 40 -17.59 -7.69 2.64
CA THR A 40 -18.63 -8.69 2.87
C THR A 40 -19.54 -8.36 4.06
N GLY A 41 -19.32 -7.24 4.77
CA GLY A 41 -20.07 -6.90 5.98
C GLY A 41 -19.57 -7.62 7.24
N GLU A 42 -18.41 -8.27 7.16
CA GLU A 42 -17.75 -8.88 8.32
C GLU A 42 -16.99 -7.83 9.12
N ILE A 43 -17.11 -7.85 10.45
CA ILE A 43 -16.36 -6.96 11.35
C ILE A 43 -15.50 -7.81 12.28
N GLN A 44 -14.19 -7.87 12.00
CA GLN A 44 -13.25 -8.78 12.65
C GLN A 44 -12.38 -8.06 13.68
N SER A 45 -12.30 -8.58 14.90
CA SER A 45 -11.37 -8.10 15.93
C SER A 45 -9.92 -8.33 15.50
N VAL A 46 -9.09 -7.31 15.67
CA VAL A 46 -7.66 -7.38 15.33
C VAL A 46 -6.87 -8.24 16.32
N SER A 47 -7.18 -8.14 17.62
CA SER A 47 -6.46 -8.86 18.67
C SER A 47 -6.71 -10.36 18.65
N THR A 48 -7.90 -10.79 18.21
CA THR A 48 -8.36 -12.18 18.35
C THR A 48 -8.70 -12.86 17.03
N GLY A 49 -8.87 -12.11 15.95
CA GLY A 49 -9.23 -12.65 14.63
C GLY A 49 -10.68 -13.16 14.52
N VAL A 50 -11.50 -13.00 15.56
CA VAL A 50 -12.92 -13.39 15.57
C VAL A 50 -13.81 -12.23 15.15
N CYS A 51 -15.02 -12.54 14.74
CA CYS A 51 -15.97 -11.60 14.15
C CYS A 51 -17.09 -11.21 15.09
N LEU A 52 -17.51 -9.95 14.99
CA LEU A 52 -18.70 -9.43 15.62
C LEU A 52 -19.92 -10.22 15.12
N ALA A 53 -20.67 -10.79 16.05
CA ALA A 53 -21.82 -11.62 15.74
C ALA A 53 -22.97 -11.39 16.72
N PRO A 54 -24.22 -11.53 16.27
CA PRO A 54 -25.36 -11.61 17.17
C PRO A 54 -25.28 -12.91 17.97
N THR A 55 -25.64 -12.87 19.25
CA THR A 55 -25.91 -14.11 20.01
C THR A 55 -27.18 -14.77 19.48
N LEU A 56 -27.14 -16.10 19.28
CA LEU A 56 -28.34 -16.89 19.05
C LEU A 56 -29.19 -16.84 20.32
N ALA A 57 -30.29 -16.10 20.29
CA ALA A 57 -31.21 -16.06 21.41
C ALA A 57 -31.80 -17.45 21.65
N LEU A 58 -31.35 -18.13 22.72
CA LEU A 58 -31.91 -19.42 23.13
C LEU A 58 -33.38 -19.28 23.60
N PHE A 59 -33.83 -18.06 23.91
CA PHE A 59 -35.19 -17.76 24.35
C PHE A 59 -35.76 -16.54 23.63
N ARG A 60 -37.04 -16.62 23.24
CA ARG A 60 -37.75 -15.63 22.39
C ARG A 60 -37.86 -14.23 23.03
N ASN A 61 -37.60 -14.09 24.33
CA ASN A 61 -37.74 -12.84 25.11
C ASN A 61 -36.43 -12.38 25.78
N SER A 62 -35.29 -13.03 25.50
CA SER A 62 -34.02 -12.57 26.05
C SER A 62 -33.46 -11.39 25.23
N PRO A 63 -32.78 -10.42 25.87
CA PRO A 63 -32.03 -9.41 25.13
C PRO A 63 -31.07 -10.10 24.17
N ARG A 64 -31.05 -9.67 22.91
CA ARG A 64 -30.03 -10.11 21.96
C ARG A 64 -28.76 -9.34 22.28
N TYR A 65 -27.69 -10.04 22.62
CA TYR A 65 -26.38 -9.44 22.83
C TYR A 65 -25.56 -9.53 21.56
N ALA A 66 -24.64 -8.59 21.39
CA ALA A 66 -23.55 -8.74 20.45
C ALA A 66 -22.35 -9.39 21.16
N THR A 67 -21.70 -10.33 20.48
CA THR A 67 -20.55 -11.10 20.98
C THR A 67 -19.52 -11.21 19.86
N THR A 68 -18.37 -11.82 20.14
CA THR A 68 -17.46 -12.30 19.10
C THR A 68 -17.62 -13.81 18.85
N MET A 69 -17.47 -14.25 17.60
CA MET A 69 -17.50 -15.67 17.19
C MET A 69 -16.59 -15.91 15.99
N ALA A 70 -16.33 -17.17 15.63
CA ALA A 70 -15.61 -17.49 14.40
C ALA A 70 -16.30 -16.89 13.14
N CYS A 71 -15.50 -16.39 12.20
CA CYS A 71 -15.92 -15.66 11.00
C CYS A 71 -16.55 -16.53 9.88
N ILE A 72 -17.16 -17.65 10.27
CA ILE A 72 -17.76 -18.65 9.37
C ILE A 72 -19.28 -18.58 9.32
N ASN A 73 -19.91 -17.90 10.29
CA ASN A 73 -21.36 -17.82 10.36
C ASN A 73 -21.87 -16.73 9.41
N ALA A 74 -22.90 -17.04 8.61
CA ALA A 74 -23.52 -16.07 7.71
C ALA A 74 -23.99 -14.80 8.46
N ASP A 75 -24.46 -14.96 9.69
CA ASP A 75 -24.88 -13.87 10.56
C ASP A 75 -23.71 -12.97 11.04
N ALA A 76 -22.46 -13.45 10.97
CA ALA A 76 -21.28 -12.64 11.25
C ALA A 76 -20.82 -11.79 10.04
N ARG A 77 -21.48 -11.96 8.88
CA ARG A 77 -21.14 -11.33 7.59
C ARG A 77 -22.26 -10.41 7.08
N ALA A 78 -23.09 -9.87 7.95
CA ALA A 78 -24.28 -9.10 7.55
C ALA A 78 -24.34 -7.70 8.18
N TRP A 79 -23.20 -7.19 8.67
CA TRP A 79 -23.16 -5.86 9.24
C TRP A 79 -23.09 -4.80 8.15
N THR A 80 -23.86 -3.74 8.33
CA THR A 80 -23.81 -2.53 7.51
C THR A 80 -23.63 -1.32 8.41
N LEU A 81 -22.78 -0.39 8.01
CA LEU A 81 -22.65 0.90 8.67
C LEU A 81 -23.47 1.91 7.86
N SER A 82 -24.52 2.45 8.45
CA SER A 82 -25.33 3.48 7.79
C SER A 82 -24.56 4.81 7.71
N PRO A 83 -24.93 5.72 6.80
CA PRO A 83 -24.38 7.09 6.78
C PRO A 83 -24.60 7.86 8.09
N ALA A 84 -25.58 7.47 8.92
CA ALA A 84 -25.81 8.10 10.21
C ALA A 84 -24.91 7.53 11.35
N GLY A 85 -24.01 6.59 11.02
CA GLY A 85 -23.13 5.92 12.00
C GLY A 85 -23.78 4.71 12.68
N GLU A 86 -24.99 4.30 12.31
CA GLU A 86 -25.62 3.12 12.92
C GLU A 86 -25.03 1.81 12.36
N LEU A 87 -24.53 0.95 13.25
CA LEU A 87 -24.05 -0.39 12.90
C LEU A 87 -25.23 -1.38 12.94
N ARG A 88 -25.68 -1.84 11.77
CA ARG A 88 -26.93 -2.58 11.60
C ARG A 88 -26.69 -4.04 11.23
N ILE A 89 -27.54 -4.91 11.78
CA ILE A 89 -27.70 -6.30 11.35
C ILE A 89 -29.20 -6.61 11.20
N GLY A 90 -29.64 -6.83 9.96
CA GLY A 90 -31.07 -6.89 9.63
C GLY A 90 -31.80 -5.61 10.05
N SER A 91 -32.84 -5.74 10.88
CA SER A 91 -33.62 -4.60 11.42
C SER A 91 -33.14 -4.10 12.78
N SER A 92 -32.01 -4.62 13.29
CA SER A 92 -31.47 -4.26 14.60
C SER A 92 -30.20 -3.42 14.48
N CYS A 93 -30.00 -2.54 15.45
CA CYS A 93 -28.81 -1.71 15.59
C CYS A 93 -27.99 -2.16 16.81
N LEU A 94 -26.67 -2.16 16.67
CA LEU A 94 -25.75 -2.25 17.80
C LEU A 94 -26.01 -1.05 18.71
N THR A 95 -26.20 -1.29 20.00
CA THR A 95 -26.63 -0.27 20.96
C THR A 95 -25.83 -0.41 22.24
N THR A 96 -25.23 0.69 22.70
CA THR A 96 -24.69 0.80 24.06
C THR A 96 -25.86 0.87 25.05
N SER A 97 -25.91 -0.03 26.03
CA SER A 97 -26.97 -0.01 27.04
C SER A 97 -26.89 1.26 27.88
N GLY A 98 -28.02 1.73 28.42
CA GLY A 98 -28.10 2.99 29.18
C GLY A 98 -27.24 3.05 30.45
N THR A 99 -26.70 1.92 30.92
CA THR A 99 -25.71 1.86 32.01
C THR A 99 -24.26 1.92 31.54
N GLY A 100 -24.02 1.99 30.22
CA GLY A 100 -22.68 2.06 29.62
C GLY A 100 -21.83 0.81 29.83
N SER A 101 -22.43 -0.32 30.21
CA SER A 101 -21.68 -1.50 30.64
C SER A 101 -21.84 -2.71 29.70
N THR A 102 -22.77 -2.66 28.75
CA THR A 102 -23.04 -3.78 27.84
C THR A 102 -23.44 -3.29 26.45
N ILE A 103 -23.09 -4.08 25.44
CA ILE A 103 -23.53 -3.87 24.06
C ILE A 103 -24.66 -4.85 23.74
N VAL A 104 -25.79 -4.32 23.27
CA VAL A 104 -26.98 -5.09 22.91
C VAL A 104 -27.40 -4.80 21.48
N LEU A 105 -28.25 -5.66 20.94
CA LEU A 105 -28.97 -5.42 19.70
C LEU A 105 -30.38 -4.96 20.03
N SER A 106 -30.76 -3.78 19.54
CA SER A 106 -32.11 -3.22 19.75
C SER A 106 -32.67 -2.65 18.45
N ALA A 107 -33.96 -2.29 18.44
CA ALA A 107 -34.57 -1.64 17.28
C ALA A 107 -33.85 -0.32 16.99
N CYS A 108 -33.52 -0.09 15.72
CA CYS A 108 -32.91 1.17 15.30
C CYS A 108 -33.85 2.34 15.58
N ASN A 109 -33.38 3.31 16.37
CA ASN A 109 -34.15 4.46 16.82
C ASN A 109 -33.41 5.80 16.65
N GLY A 110 -32.23 5.81 16.03
CA GLY A 110 -31.44 7.02 15.81
C GLY A 110 -30.89 7.67 17.08
N SER A 111 -30.89 6.96 18.20
CA SER A 111 -30.28 7.47 19.44
C SER A 111 -28.76 7.46 19.34
N ILE A 112 -28.11 8.40 20.03
CA ILE A 112 -26.64 8.49 20.07
C ILE A 112 -25.98 7.22 20.62
N ALA A 113 -26.71 6.41 21.38
CA ALA A 113 -26.26 5.10 21.88
C ALA A 113 -26.08 4.05 20.78
N GLN A 114 -26.68 4.29 19.60
CA GLN A 114 -26.58 3.43 18.41
C GLN A 114 -25.61 3.98 17.36
N HIS A 115 -25.04 5.15 17.59
CA HIS A 115 -24.17 5.82 16.63
C HIS A 115 -22.72 5.49 16.96
N TYR A 116 -22.06 4.82 16.02
CA TYR A 116 -20.65 4.48 16.07
C TYR A 116 -19.92 5.27 15.00
N THR A 117 -18.96 6.09 15.43
CA THR A 117 -18.05 6.78 14.53
C THR A 117 -16.83 5.89 14.33
N PRO A 118 -16.60 5.37 13.11
CA PRO A 118 -15.35 4.67 12.82
C PRO A 118 -14.20 5.68 12.84
N ARG A 119 -13.18 5.44 13.65
CA ARG A 119 -11.94 6.21 13.62
C ARG A 119 -10.79 5.28 13.24
N LEU A 120 -9.85 5.78 12.47
CA LEU A 120 -8.69 4.97 12.08
C LEU A 120 -7.80 4.75 13.30
N ALA A 121 -7.48 3.49 13.60
CA ALA A 121 -6.63 3.14 14.71
C ALA A 121 -5.14 3.19 14.31
N ALA A 122 -4.26 3.43 15.29
CA ALA A 122 -2.84 3.19 15.13
C ALA A 122 -2.62 1.70 14.86
N ASP A 123 -2.06 1.39 13.70
CA ASP A 123 -1.77 0.01 13.31
C ASP A 123 -0.32 -0.27 13.71
N THR A 124 -0.09 -1.31 14.52
CA THR A 124 1.24 -1.71 14.98
C THR A 124 1.71 -3.00 14.32
N SER A 125 1.01 -3.47 13.29
CA SER A 125 1.43 -4.65 12.55
C SER A 125 2.72 -4.39 11.77
N LEU A 126 3.38 -5.46 11.31
CA LEU A 126 4.56 -5.33 10.44
C LEU A 126 4.20 -4.56 9.16
N GLU A 127 3.01 -4.78 8.59
CA GLU A 127 2.50 -4.02 7.45
C GLU A 127 2.36 -2.52 7.77
N ALA A 128 1.96 -2.17 9.00
CA ALA A 128 1.89 -0.78 9.41
C ALA A 128 3.25 -0.09 9.47
N THR A 129 4.33 -0.83 9.77
CA THR A 129 5.70 -0.30 9.71
C THR A 129 6.12 0.11 8.28
N PHE A 130 5.49 -0.50 7.27
CA PHE A 130 5.66 -0.11 5.86
C PHE A 130 4.64 0.92 5.39
N GLY A 131 3.78 1.43 6.27
CA GLY A 131 2.78 2.43 5.93
C GLY A 131 1.47 1.85 5.34
N PHE A 132 1.12 0.59 5.64
CA PHE A 132 -0.18 0.04 5.26
C PHE A 132 -1.30 0.99 5.68
N GLY A 133 -2.11 1.44 4.71
CA GLY A 133 -3.21 2.35 4.97
C GLY A 133 -2.83 3.74 5.48
N GLN A 134 -1.54 4.11 5.53
CA GLN A 134 -1.13 5.42 6.03
C GLN A 134 -1.68 6.57 5.17
N LYS A 135 -1.69 6.45 3.84
CA LYS A 135 -2.17 7.54 2.96
C LYS A 135 -3.68 7.74 3.14
N ARG A 136 -4.43 6.62 3.23
CA ARG A 136 -5.86 6.67 3.55
C ARG A 136 -6.12 7.27 4.94
N ARG A 137 -5.25 7.00 5.92
CA ARG A 137 -5.28 7.63 7.26
C ARG A 137 -4.95 9.11 7.26
N SER A 138 -3.91 9.54 6.56
CA SER A 138 -3.56 10.96 6.44
C SER A 138 -4.64 11.75 5.70
N ALA A 139 -5.34 11.10 4.77
CA ALA A 139 -6.51 11.66 4.12
C ALA A 139 -7.80 11.46 4.95
N GLY A 140 -7.73 10.91 6.17
CA GLY A 140 -8.86 10.72 7.09
C GLY A 140 -9.90 9.67 6.69
N HIS A 141 -9.89 9.17 5.45
CA HIS A 141 -10.92 8.30 4.86
C HIS A 141 -11.20 7.02 5.67
N ALA A 142 -12.14 7.08 6.60
CA ALA A 142 -12.51 5.96 7.46
C ALA A 142 -13.54 5.01 6.82
N THR A 143 -14.31 5.49 5.85
CA THR A 143 -15.42 4.76 5.22
C THR A 143 -15.04 4.18 3.86
N GLN A 144 -15.78 3.15 3.43
CA GLN A 144 -15.68 2.55 2.09
C GLN A 144 -16.30 3.46 1.02
N HIS A 145 -17.25 4.31 1.42
CA HIS A 145 -17.98 5.19 0.52
C HIS A 145 -17.79 6.63 0.96
N VAL A 146 -17.26 7.44 0.05
CA VAL A 146 -17.10 8.88 0.29
C VAL A 146 -17.90 9.62 -0.78
N PRO A 147 -18.82 10.50 -0.38
CA PRO A 147 -19.52 11.38 -1.30
C PRO A 147 -18.54 12.25 -2.11
N LEU A 148 -18.73 12.30 -3.42
CA LEU A 148 -18.00 13.19 -4.31
C LEU A 148 -18.94 14.24 -4.89
N VAL A 149 -18.70 15.51 -4.59
CA VAL A 149 -19.36 16.65 -5.22
C VAL A 149 -18.57 17.08 -6.46
N ARG A 150 -19.26 17.19 -7.61
CA ARG A 150 -18.66 17.71 -8.85
C ARG A 150 -19.12 19.14 -9.10
N VAL A 151 -18.17 20.03 -9.41
CA VAL A 151 -18.45 21.42 -9.79
C VAL A 151 -17.96 21.64 -11.21
N TYR A 152 -18.88 21.97 -12.11
CA TYR A 152 -18.60 22.20 -13.52
C TYR A 152 -18.42 23.70 -13.77
N VAL A 153 -17.34 24.09 -14.44
CA VAL A 153 -17.00 25.48 -14.70
C VAL A 153 -16.74 25.70 -16.18
N ASN A 154 -17.36 26.74 -16.74
CA ASN A 154 -17.15 27.19 -18.10
C ASN A 154 -16.36 28.50 -18.11
N TYR A 155 -15.09 28.42 -18.48
CA TYR A 155 -14.21 29.56 -18.62
C TYR A 155 -14.45 30.28 -19.96
N THR A 156 -14.90 31.53 -19.91
CA THR A 156 -15.50 32.23 -21.06
C THR A 156 -14.52 32.56 -22.18
N LEU A 157 -13.22 32.70 -21.91
CA LEU A 157 -12.18 32.81 -22.95
C LEU A 157 -11.27 31.58 -22.98
N GLY A 158 -11.75 30.44 -22.48
CA GLY A 158 -11.05 29.18 -22.63
C GLY A 158 -10.87 28.87 -24.12
N PRO A 159 -9.83 28.11 -24.50
CA PRO A 159 -9.52 27.83 -25.90
C PRO A 159 -10.62 27.08 -26.66
N SER A 160 -11.63 26.55 -25.97
CA SER A 160 -12.80 25.85 -26.51
C SER A 160 -14.10 26.68 -26.49
N GLY A 161 -14.16 27.83 -25.80
CA GLY A 161 -15.37 28.66 -25.70
C GLY A 161 -16.54 28.01 -24.94
N GLY A 162 -16.27 26.94 -24.18
CA GLY A 162 -17.24 26.04 -23.58
C GLY A 162 -16.54 24.81 -23.00
N LEU A 163 -17.17 24.11 -22.04
CA LEU A 163 -16.78 22.71 -21.81
C LEU A 163 -16.96 21.92 -23.11
N ALA A 164 -15.97 21.13 -23.50
CA ALA A 164 -16.01 20.30 -24.70
C ALA A 164 -17.19 19.32 -24.70
N HIS A 165 -17.56 18.81 -23.52
CA HIS A 165 -18.69 17.90 -23.34
C HIS A 165 -19.73 18.45 -22.37
N GLY A 166 -20.95 17.92 -22.44
CA GLY A 166 -22.00 18.22 -21.47
C GLY A 166 -21.78 17.48 -20.13
N VAL A 167 -22.41 17.96 -19.05
CA VAL A 167 -22.34 17.35 -17.71
C VAL A 167 -22.58 15.83 -17.74
N ALA A 168 -23.56 15.37 -18.51
CA ALA A 168 -23.91 13.95 -18.62
C ALA A 168 -22.75 13.04 -19.09
N TYR A 169 -21.82 13.56 -19.90
CA TYR A 169 -20.65 12.80 -20.34
C TYR A 169 -19.72 12.50 -19.16
N TYR A 170 -19.36 13.53 -18.38
CA TYR A 170 -18.47 13.36 -17.22
C TYR A 170 -19.13 12.54 -16.12
N GLU A 171 -20.44 12.69 -15.93
CA GLU A 171 -21.20 11.87 -15.01
C GLU A 171 -21.17 10.39 -15.38
N ASP A 172 -21.27 10.05 -16.68
CA ASP A 172 -21.11 8.67 -17.15
C ASP A 172 -19.64 8.20 -17.00
N LEU A 173 -18.66 9.06 -17.27
CA LEU A 173 -17.24 8.76 -17.10
C LEU A 173 -16.86 8.48 -15.63
N ILE A 174 -17.55 9.12 -14.67
CA ILE A 174 -17.28 8.94 -13.25
C ILE A 174 -18.14 7.80 -12.66
N PHE A 175 -19.46 7.89 -12.79
CA PHE A 175 -20.46 7.05 -12.10
C PHE A 175 -21.24 6.11 -13.02
N GLY A 176 -21.04 6.20 -14.33
CA GLY A 176 -21.84 5.48 -15.33
C GLY A 176 -21.68 3.98 -15.33
N THR A 177 -22.10 3.37 -16.45
CA THR A 177 -21.99 1.90 -16.64
C THR A 177 -20.97 1.49 -17.70
N GLY A 178 -20.44 2.46 -18.45
CA GLY A 178 -19.41 2.24 -19.46
C GLY A 178 -18.06 1.79 -18.88
N PHE A 179 -17.19 1.33 -19.78
CA PHE A 179 -15.76 1.12 -19.53
C PHE A 179 -14.95 1.99 -20.52
N PRO A 180 -13.92 2.71 -20.06
CA PRO A 180 -13.51 2.85 -18.66
C PRO A 180 -14.42 3.82 -17.89
N ARG A 181 -14.46 3.70 -16.56
CA ARG A 181 -15.09 4.68 -15.68
C ARG A 181 -14.39 4.78 -14.33
N LEU A 182 -14.40 5.96 -13.70
CA LEU A 182 -13.59 6.23 -12.50
C LEU A 182 -13.99 5.32 -11.33
N ASN A 183 -15.29 5.18 -11.05
CA ASN A 183 -15.74 4.30 -9.97
C ASN A 183 -15.43 2.83 -10.22
N GLY A 184 -15.51 2.38 -11.48
CA GLY A 184 -15.13 1.02 -11.83
C GLY A 184 -13.63 0.79 -11.65
N PHE A 185 -12.81 1.80 -11.94
CA PHE A 185 -11.37 1.76 -11.68
C PHE A 185 -11.07 1.67 -10.18
N LEU A 186 -11.68 2.54 -9.36
CA LEU A 186 -11.51 2.54 -7.91
C LEU A 186 -12.01 1.24 -7.27
N ASP A 187 -13.13 0.70 -7.75
CA ASP A 187 -13.65 -0.61 -7.32
C ASP A 187 -12.64 -1.73 -7.61
N ALA A 188 -12.11 -1.79 -8.84
CA ALA A 188 -11.11 -2.78 -9.22
C ALA A 188 -9.79 -2.61 -8.45
N ALA A 189 -9.27 -1.39 -8.32
CA ALA A 189 -8.05 -1.09 -7.60
C ALA A 189 -8.18 -1.38 -6.10
N SER A 190 -9.36 -1.16 -5.53
CA SER A 190 -9.62 -1.36 -4.11
C SER A 190 -10.14 -2.75 -3.74
N SER A 191 -10.38 -3.63 -4.71
CA SER A 191 -11.15 -4.87 -4.52
C SER A 191 -12.51 -4.62 -3.83
N GLY A 192 -13.16 -3.53 -4.21
CA GLY A 192 -14.42 -3.05 -3.63
C GLY A 192 -14.30 -2.40 -2.26
N LEU A 193 -13.10 -2.22 -1.69
CA LEU A 193 -12.91 -1.55 -0.40
C LEU A 193 -13.15 -0.04 -0.45
N PHE A 194 -13.39 0.50 -1.65
CA PHE A 194 -13.53 1.92 -1.86
C PHE A 194 -14.31 2.27 -3.12
N GLN A 195 -15.25 3.20 -3.01
CA GLN A 195 -15.99 3.77 -4.14
C GLN A 195 -16.45 5.19 -3.82
N TRP A 196 -16.50 6.05 -4.83
CA TRP A 196 -17.22 7.31 -4.71
C TRP A 196 -18.71 7.06 -4.76
N ILE A 197 -19.47 7.83 -3.98
CA ILE A 197 -20.91 7.90 -4.12
C ILE A 197 -21.31 9.31 -4.55
N ASP A 198 -22.45 9.42 -5.21
CA ASP A 198 -22.92 10.70 -5.73
C ASP A 198 -23.19 11.69 -4.57
N GLY A 199 -22.31 12.68 -4.43
CA GLY A 199 -22.47 13.79 -3.48
C GLY A 199 -23.31 14.96 -4.03
N GLY A 200 -23.71 14.90 -5.30
CA GLY A 200 -24.34 15.97 -6.08
C GLY A 200 -23.40 16.58 -7.11
N HIS A 201 -23.97 17.12 -8.19
CA HIS A 201 -23.25 17.92 -9.18
C HIS A 201 -23.87 19.30 -9.33
N PHE A 202 -23.04 20.28 -9.69
CA PHE A 202 -23.46 21.68 -9.83
C PHE A 202 -22.76 22.34 -11.02
N GLY A 203 -23.52 23.12 -11.79
CA GLY A 203 -23.02 23.84 -12.96
C GLY A 203 -23.55 23.28 -14.30
N PRO A 204 -22.96 23.69 -15.43
CA PRO A 204 -21.76 24.52 -15.53
C PRO A 204 -21.98 25.97 -15.05
N PHE A 205 -20.97 26.54 -14.40
CA PHE A 205 -20.93 27.95 -13.98
C PHE A 205 -20.00 28.74 -14.89
N ASP A 206 -20.47 29.86 -15.45
CA ASP A 206 -19.61 30.71 -16.27
C ASP A 206 -18.61 31.49 -15.42
N ARG A 207 -17.34 31.50 -15.83
CA ARG A 207 -16.26 32.26 -15.18
C ARG A 207 -15.37 32.99 -16.19
N PRO A 208 -15.01 34.26 -15.93
CA PRO A 208 -14.05 34.97 -16.77
C PRO A 208 -12.63 34.37 -16.63
N THR A 209 -11.89 34.24 -17.73
CA THR A 209 -10.52 33.67 -17.80
C THR A 209 -9.40 34.64 -17.44
N THR A 210 -9.70 35.78 -16.84
CA THR A 210 -8.63 36.69 -16.39
C THR A 210 -7.80 36.10 -15.24
N ASP A 211 -8.24 34.98 -14.68
CA ASP A 211 -7.53 34.25 -13.64
C ASP A 211 -6.37 33.46 -14.26
N SER A 212 -5.17 34.03 -14.24
CA SER A 212 -3.95 33.27 -14.49
C SER A 212 -3.79 32.20 -13.40
N GLY A 213 -3.89 30.90 -13.74
CA GLY A 213 -3.71 29.80 -12.79
C GLY A 213 -5.02 29.24 -12.21
N CYS A 214 -5.89 28.76 -13.08
CA CYS A 214 -7.16 28.11 -12.75
C CYS A 214 -7.04 26.80 -11.97
N ASP A 215 -5.86 26.20 -11.94
CA ASP A 215 -5.52 25.01 -11.20
C ASP A 215 -4.78 25.34 -9.90
N THR A 216 -4.95 26.54 -9.31
CA THR A 216 -4.35 26.87 -8.01
C THR A 216 -5.34 26.62 -6.88
N GLY A 217 -4.84 26.22 -5.71
CA GLY A 217 -5.67 26.00 -4.51
C GLY A 217 -6.61 27.17 -4.18
N PRO A 218 -6.15 28.44 -4.18
CA PRO A 218 -7.02 29.60 -3.99
C PRO A 218 -8.11 29.75 -5.05
N VAL A 219 -7.83 29.44 -6.32
CA VAL A 219 -8.84 29.52 -7.38
C VAL A 219 -9.88 28.41 -7.22
N LEU A 220 -9.48 27.18 -6.92
CA LEU A 220 -10.43 26.10 -6.62
C LEU A 220 -11.30 26.42 -5.40
N GLN A 221 -10.71 27.04 -4.36
CA GLN A 221 -11.46 27.52 -3.20
C GLN A 221 -12.52 28.56 -3.59
N ASP A 222 -12.15 29.52 -4.45
CA ASP A 222 -13.06 30.54 -4.95
C ASP A 222 -14.18 29.94 -5.84
N ILE A 223 -13.84 28.99 -6.71
CA ILE A 223 -14.82 28.23 -7.51
C ILE A 223 -15.85 27.56 -6.59
N ILE A 224 -15.39 26.76 -5.62
CA ILE A 224 -16.29 26.01 -4.74
C ILE A 224 -17.12 26.98 -3.90
N SER A 225 -16.50 27.99 -3.28
CA SER A 225 -17.18 28.94 -2.40
C SER A 225 -18.28 29.73 -3.11
N THR A 226 -18.00 30.29 -4.29
CA THR A 226 -18.98 31.11 -5.01
C THR A 226 -20.04 30.28 -5.72
N SER A 227 -19.66 29.11 -6.28
CA SER A 227 -20.57 28.26 -7.05
C SER A 227 -21.58 27.53 -6.16
N LEU A 228 -21.17 27.19 -4.94
CA LEU A 228 -21.96 26.39 -4.00
C LEU A 228 -22.51 27.18 -2.80
N ALA A 229 -22.30 28.50 -2.73
CA ALA A 229 -22.78 29.35 -1.63
C ALA A 229 -24.28 29.13 -1.33
N GLY A 230 -24.59 28.60 -0.16
CA GLY A 230 -25.95 28.30 0.30
C GLY A 230 -26.70 27.23 -0.53
N ARG A 231 -25.99 26.38 -1.29
CA ARG A 231 -26.60 25.38 -2.20
C ARG A 231 -26.41 23.94 -1.74
N LEU A 232 -25.46 23.66 -0.85
CA LEU A 232 -25.11 22.31 -0.44
C LEU A 232 -25.61 22.05 0.98
N ASP A 233 -26.48 21.06 1.19
CA ASP A 233 -26.86 20.62 2.54
C ASP A 233 -25.70 19.85 3.16
N LEU A 234 -24.84 20.55 3.92
CA LEU A 234 -23.66 19.95 4.53
C LEU A 234 -24.01 19.05 5.71
N ALA A 235 -25.20 19.20 6.30
CA ALA A 235 -25.58 18.46 7.50
C ALA A 235 -25.72 16.95 7.27
N ARG A 236 -25.90 16.54 6.01
CA ARG A 236 -25.93 15.12 5.62
C ARG A 236 -24.54 14.48 5.52
N PHE A 237 -23.49 15.31 5.48
CA PHE A 237 -22.10 14.88 5.34
C PHE A 237 -21.29 15.05 6.62
N ASP A 238 -21.74 15.88 7.57
CA ASP A 238 -21.16 16.02 8.91
C ASP A 238 -21.46 14.76 9.76
N LEU A 239 -20.69 13.68 9.52
CA LEU A 239 -20.94 12.34 10.05
C LEU A 239 -20.73 12.30 11.57
N ASP A 240 -19.72 13.02 12.07
CA ASP A 240 -19.42 13.10 13.49
C ASP A 240 -20.11 14.27 14.21
N ARG A 241 -20.81 15.14 13.47
CA ARG A 241 -21.64 16.25 13.97
C ARG A 241 -20.84 17.28 14.74
N ASP A 242 -19.58 17.49 14.37
CA ASP A 242 -18.71 18.47 15.02
C ASP A 242 -18.82 19.88 14.41
N GLY A 243 -19.66 20.04 13.38
CA GLY A 243 -19.89 21.31 12.70
C GLY A 243 -18.95 21.55 11.51
N THR A 244 -18.03 20.62 11.24
CA THR A 244 -17.03 20.69 10.17
C THR A 244 -17.06 19.44 9.31
N VAL A 245 -17.51 19.57 8.07
CA VAL A 245 -17.40 18.49 7.08
C VAL A 245 -15.96 18.44 6.56
N ARG A 246 -15.22 17.40 6.91
CA ARG A 246 -13.83 17.21 6.53
C ARG A 246 -13.69 16.45 5.20
N HIS A 247 -12.47 16.46 4.67
CA HIS A 247 -12.06 15.72 3.45
C HIS A 247 -12.47 14.24 3.48
N ASP A 248 -12.41 13.59 4.63
CA ASP A 248 -12.80 12.19 4.79
C ASP A 248 -14.30 11.91 4.78
N GLU A 249 -15.10 12.97 4.88
CA GLU A 249 -16.56 12.92 4.87
C GLU A 249 -17.15 13.38 3.54
N LEU A 250 -16.45 14.27 2.82
CA LEU A 250 -16.88 14.83 1.55
C LEU A 250 -15.68 15.22 0.67
N GLN A 251 -15.68 14.70 -0.56
CA GLN A 251 -14.72 15.05 -1.60
C GLN A 251 -15.29 16.06 -2.60
N PHE A 252 -14.40 16.84 -3.19
CA PHE A 252 -14.74 17.76 -4.28
C PHE A 252 -13.89 17.49 -5.51
N MET A 253 -14.52 17.60 -6.67
CA MET A 253 -13.86 17.60 -7.98
C MET A 253 -14.38 18.79 -8.79
N VAL A 254 -13.46 19.52 -9.42
CA VAL A 254 -13.77 20.63 -10.32
C VAL A 254 -13.46 20.19 -11.74
N ILE A 255 -14.41 20.36 -12.65
CA ILE A 255 -14.24 20.06 -14.07
C ILE A 255 -14.38 21.37 -14.84
N GLY A 256 -13.30 21.76 -15.52
CA GLY A 256 -13.19 23.04 -16.22
C GLY A 256 -12.59 22.90 -17.62
N ASN A 257 -12.52 24.00 -18.36
CA ASN A 257 -11.91 24.09 -19.69
C ASN A 257 -10.84 25.20 -19.75
N CYS A 258 -10.07 25.33 -18.68
CA CYS A 258 -9.18 26.46 -18.51
C CYS A 258 -7.80 26.25 -19.17
N GLY A 259 -7.27 25.04 -19.12
CA GLY A 259 -5.90 24.69 -19.43
C GLY A 259 -5.81 23.59 -20.47
N GLY A 260 -5.45 23.93 -21.71
CA GLY A 260 -4.81 23.00 -22.66
C GLY A 260 -5.53 21.68 -23.03
N ARG A 261 -6.80 21.47 -22.61
CA ARG A 261 -7.74 20.39 -23.00
C ARG A 261 -7.47 18.99 -22.41
N ILE A 262 -6.26 18.64 -21.98
CA ILE A 262 -5.93 17.26 -21.52
C ILE A 262 -5.19 17.20 -20.17
N ALA A 263 -5.22 18.28 -19.40
CA ALA A 263 -4.50 18.37 -18.14
C ALA A 263 -5.41 18.02 -16.94
N GLY A 264 -4.78 17.96 -15.77
CA GLY A 264 -5.44 17.84 -14.50
C GLY A 264 -4.46 18.18 -13.39
N ALA A 265 -5.01 18.42 -12.21
CA ALA A 265 -4.26 18.83 -11.05
C ALA A 265 -5.01 18.58 -9.74
N ALA A 266 -4.39 17.90 -8.80
CA ALA A 266 -4.85 17.91 -7.41
C ALA A 266 -4.20 19.07 -6.64
N ARG A 267 -5.01 19.82 -5.89
CA ARG A 267 -4.53 20.97 -5.10
C ARG A 267 -5.14 21.01 -3.72
N THR A 268 -4.36 21.51 -2.77
CA THR A 268 -4.85 21.77 -1.41
C THR A 268 -5.74 23.01 -1.39
N VAL A 269 -6.93 22.87 -0.83
CA VAL A 269 -7.97 23.89 -0.64
C VAL A 269 -8.25 24.04 0.85
N GLY A 270 -8.24 25.29 1.33
CA GLY A 270 -8.55 25.60 2.72
C GLY A 270 -10.02 25.38 3.06
N CYS A 271 -10.38 25.58 4.32
CA CYS A 271 -11.78 25.50 4.73
C CYS A 271 -12.62 26.64 4.14
N ILE A 272 -13.88 26.34 3.85
CA ILE A 272 -14.85 27.21 3.21
C ILE A 272 -16.10 27.30 4.10
N ASP A 273 -16.45 28.53 4.45
CA ASP A 273 -17.68 28.86 5.16
C ASP A 273 -18.80 29.24 4.18
N GLY A 274 -20.06 29.14 4.60
CA GLY A 274 -21.21 29.63 3.81
C GLY A 274 -21.64 28.74 2.64
N LEU A 275 -21.10 27.52 2.53
CA LEU A 275 -21.59 26.52 1.57
C LEU A 275 -22.94 25.92 2.00
N ASP A 276 -23.13 25.78 3.31
CA ASP A 276 -24.30 25.14 3.91
C ASP A 276 -25.59 25.86 3.49
N SER A 277 -26.49 25.14 2.82
CA SER A 277 -27.86 25.60 2.55
C SER A 277 -28.76 25.50 3.79
N GLY A 278 -28.30 24.78 4.82
CA GLY A 278 -28.95 24.64 6.11
C GLY A 278 -28.78 25.86 7.03
N THR A 279 -29.39 25.78 8.20
CA THR A 279 -29.35 26.85 9.23
C THR A 279 -28.19 26.69 10.21
N ARG A 280 -27.33 25.68 10.04
CA ARG A 280 -26.30 25.32 11.02
C ARG A 280 -24.98 26.04 10.77
N ASN A 281 -24.83 26.72 9.63
CA ASN A 281 -23.60 27.39 9.22
C ASN A 281 -22.39 26.44 9.28
N LEU A 282 -22.57 25.22 8.75
CA LEU A 282 -21.50 24.22 8.74
C LEU A 282 -20.34 24.69 7.85
N ARG A 283 -19.14 24.32 8.24
CA ARG A 283 -17.90 24.58 7.50
C ARG A 283 -17.53 23.33 6.70
N ALA A 284 -17.07 23.49 5.46
CA ALA A 284 -16.42 22.41 4.73
C ALA A 284 -14.91 22.62 4.73
N CYS A 285 -14.12 21.56 4.90
CA CYS A 285 -12.67 21.58 4.78
C CYS A 285 -12.24 20.57 3.71
N PRO A 286 -12.29 20.95 2.41
CA PRO A 286 -12.11 20.04 1.29
C PRO A 286 -10.75 19.36 1.20
N GLY A 287 -9.70 19.85 1.87
CA GLY A 287 -8.38 19.21 1.82
C GLY A 287 -7.81 19.22 0.41
N TYR A 288 -7.73 18.07 -0.26
CA TYR A 288 -7.28 17.98 -1.66
C TYR A 288 -8.48 17.93 -2.60
N VAL A 289 -8.50 18.81 -3.61
CA VAL A 289 -9.51 18.85 -4.66
C VAL A 289 -8.86 18.47 -5.97
N ALA A 290 -9.48 17.52 -6.69
CA ALA A 290 -9.08 17.19 -8.06
C ALA A 290 -9.68 18.21 -9.03
N GLU A 291 -8.82 18.87 -9.79
CA GLU A 291 -9.17 19.68 -10.95
C GLU A 291 -8.88 18.88 -12.22
N ILE A 292 -9.82 18.91 -13.16
CA ILE A 292 -9.85 18.08 -14.35
C ILE A 292 -10.28 18.93 -15.55
N GLU A 293 -9.55 18.86 -16.65
CA GLU A 293 -9.90 19.59 -17.87
C GLU A 293 -10.99 18.89 -18.71
N ASP A 294 -11.58 19.63 -19.65
CA ASP A 294 -12.81 19.25 -20.32
C ASP A 294 -12.66 18.13 -21.37
N GLU A 295 -11.48 17.91 -21.93
CA GLU A 295 -11.18 16.78 -22.82
C GLU A 295 -10.17 15.80 -22.17
N VAL A 296 -10.24 15.67 -20.83
CA VAL A 296 -9.31 14.86 -20.03
C VAL A 296 -9.20 13.41 -20.52
N GLN A 297 -7.98 12.87 -20.49
CA GLN A 297 -7.77 11.43 -20.69
C GLN A 297 -8.16 10.65 -19.44
N PHE A 298 -8.70 9.44 -19.61
CA PHE A 298 -9.14 8.63 -18.47
C PHE A 298 -8.03 8.38 -17.43
N ALA A 299 -6.81 8.12 -17.89
CA ALA A 299 -5.65 7.95 -17.02
C ALA A 299 -5.36 9.19 -16.16
N THR A 300 -5.48 10.40 -16.73
CA THR A 300 -5.33 11.67 -15.99
C THR A 300 -6.45 11.84 -14.97
N LEU A 301 -7.70 11.58 -15.34
CA LEU A 301 -8.84 11.62 -14.41
C LEU A 301 -8.62 10.69 -13.20
N ALA A 302 -8.20 9.46 -13.45
CA ALA A 302 -7.89 8.50 -12.39
C ALA A 302 -6.70 8.96 -11.53
N HIS A 303 -5.64 9.47 -12.15
CA HIS A 303 -4.44 9.97 -11.48
C HIS A 303 -4.73 11.10 -10.49
N GLU A 304 -5.39 12.18 -10.95
CA GLU A 304 -5.69 13.32 -10.08
C GLU A 304 -6.69 12.96 -8.97
N SER A 305 -7.63 12.06 -9.28
CA SER A 305 -8.54 11.52 -8.27
C SER A 305 -7.81 10.77 -7.17
N LEU A 306 -6.74 10.03 -7.49
CA LEU A 306 -5.96 9.30 -6.49
C LEU A 306 -5.13 10.21 -5.60
N HIS A 307 -4.69 11.38 -6.08
CA HIS A 307 -4.06 12.39 -5.21
C HIS A 307 -5.01 12.87 -4.10
N THR A 308 -6.33 12.93 -4.35
CA THR A 308 -7.31 13.22 -3.28
C THR A 308 -7.31 12.15 -2.18
N LEU A 309 -6.72 10.98 -2.43
CA LEU A 309 -6.54 9.92 -1.43
C LEU A 309 -5.17 9.95 -0.75
N GLY A 310 -4.34 10.92 -1.10
CA GLY A 310 -2.95 11.02 -0.66
C GLY A 310 -1.96 10.18 -1.47
N ALA A 311 -2.35 9.64 -2.63
CA ALA A 311 -1.38 8.98 -3.52
C ALA A 311 -0.32 10.00 -3.99
N GLY A 312 0.94 9.57 -4.09
CA GLY A 312 2.04 10.40 -4.55
C GLY A 312 2.36 10.12 -6.01
N ASP A 313 2.97 11.09 -6.68
CA ASP A 313 3.49 10.90 -8.04
C ASP A 313 4.60 9.85 -8.09
N MET A 314 4.67 9.11 -9.19
CA MET A 314 5.73 8.15 -9.50
C MET A 314 6.42 8.47 -10.82
N TYR A 315 6.42 9.73 -11.23
CA TYR A 315 7.10 10.14 -12.46
C TYR A 315 8.57 9.73 -12.45
N GLY A 316 9.03 9.30 -13.62
CA GLY A 316 10.39 8.87 -13.82
C GLY A 316 10.47 8.14 -15.14
N LEU A 317 11.64 8.20 -15.76
CA LEU A 317 11.89 7.41 -16.96
C LEU A 317 11.62 5.92 -16.63
N GLY A 318 10.92 5.19 -17.49
CA GLY A 318 10.65 3.76 -17.33
C GLY A 318 9.52 3.39 -16.36
N SER A 319 9.00 4.31 -15.53
CA SER A 319 7.77 4.06 -14.78
C SER A 319 6.52 4.27 -15.64
N GLU A 320 6.67 4.88 -16.82
CA GLU A 320 5.56 5.12 -17.73
C GLU A 320 4.88 3.77 -18.03
N ARG A 321 3.58 3.66 -17.76
CA ARG A 321 2.78 2.43 -17.90
C ARG A 321 3.02 1.31 -16.88
N ALA A 322 3.68 1.59 -15.76
CA ALA A 322 3.75 0.67 -14.61
C ALA A 322 2.71 0.99 -13.52
N SER A 323 2.23 2.24 -13.47
CA SER A 323 1.20 2.71 -12.54
C SER A 323 0.41 3.86 -13.15
N THR A 324 -0.85 4.02 -12.74
CA THR A 324 -1.61 5.27 -12.93
C THR A 324 -0.86 6.48 -12.36
N MET A 325 -0.15 6.32 -11.24
CA MET A 325 0.63 7.40 -10.61
C MET A 325 1.91 7.76 -11.37
N ALA A 326 2.27 6.99 -12.40
CA ALA A 326 3.44 7.23 -13.24
C ALA A 326 3.08 7.69 -14.66
N ALA A 327 1.80 7.62 -15.03
CA ALA A 327 1.34 7.87 -16.39
C ALA A 327 0.05 8.70 -16.35
N THR A 328 0.22 10.01 -16.40
CA THR A 328 -0.88 10.97 -16.44
C THR A 328 -1.41 11.17 -17.85
N ILE A 329 -0.53 11.51 -18.79
CA ILE A 329 -0.92 11.95 -20.13
C ILE A 329 -0.21 11.10 -21.18
N TRP A 330 -0.98 10.49 -22.08
CA TRP A 330 -0.49 9.93 -23.33
C TRP A 330 -0.58 10.97 -24.44
N ILE A 331 0.55 11.60 -24.71
CA ILE A 331 0.68 12.64 -25.74
C ILE A 331 0.20 12.14 -27.12
N ASP A 332 0.36 10.85 -27.41
CA ASP A 332 0.00 10.26 -28.70
C ASP A 332 -1.48 9.85 -28.80
N ALA A 333 -2.23 9.87 -27.70
CA ALA A 333 -3.59 9.33 -27.62
C ALA A 333 -4.69 10.35 -27.93
N GLY A 334 -4.34 11.64 -27.99
CA GLY A 334 -5.30 12.73 -28.20
C GLY A 334 -6.22 12.99 -26.99
N PRO A 335 -7.12 13.98 -27.10
CA PRO A 335 -8.12 14.27 -26.06
C PRO A 335 -9.12 13.12 -25.87
N ASP A 336 -9.72 13.01 -24.68
CA ASP A 336 -10.68 11.97 -24.29
C ASP A 336 -10.18 10.52 -24.42
N ALA A 337 -8.86 10.34 -24.45
CA ALA A 337 -8.28 9.02 -24.58
C ALA A 337 -8.73 8.09 -23.45
N THR A 338 -9.26 6.92 -23.82
CA THR A 338 -9.85 5.97 -22.87
C THR A 338 -8.85 4.96 -22.33
N HIS A 339 -7.55 5.18 -22.47
CA HIS A 339 -6.63 4.15 -22.01
C HIS A 339 -6.49 4.11 -20.48
N THR A 340 -6.14 2.93 -19.99
CA THR A 340 -6.24 2.55 -18.59
C THR A 340 -4.95 1.92 -18.10
N LEU A 341 -4.52 2.34 -16.91
CA LEU A 341 -3.41 1.74 -16.20
C LEU A 341 -3.86 1.48 -14.77
N MET A 342 -3.68 0.25 -14.29
CA MET A 342 -4.07 -0.10 -12.93
C MET A 342 -3.10 0.51 -11.92
N LEU A 343 -3.63 0.98 -10.79
CA LEU A 343 -2.84 1.49 -9.68
C LEU A 343 -1.85 0.42 -9.18
N ASP A 344 -0.60 0.82 -8.99
CA ASP A 344 0.42 -0.09 -8.49
C ASP A 344 0.12 -0.61 -7.09
N ALA A 345 0.63 -1.80 -6.80
CA ALA A 345 0.39 -2.44 -5.53
C ALA A 345 0.95 -1.69 -4.31
N TRP A 346 1.96 -0.82 -4.49
CA TRP A 346 2.50 -0.01 -3.40
C TRP A 346 1.51 1.08 -2.96
N HIS A 347 0.94 1.84 -3.89
CA HIS A 347 -0.14 2.77 -3.59
C HIS A 347 -1.37 2.06 -3.05
N ARG A 348 -1.77 0.93 -3.63
CA ARG A 348 -2.89 0.12 -3.09
C ARG A 348 -2.60 -0.35 -1.67
N PHE A 349 -1.36 -0.69 -1.34
CA PHE A 349 -0.94 -1.01 0.03
C PHE A 349 -1.01 0.19 0.97
N GLN A 350 -0.46 1.34 0.55
CA GLN A 350 -0.50 2.59 1.31
C GLN A 350 -1.92 3.13 1.53
N LEU A 351 -2.84 2.83 0.63
CA LEU A 351 -4.28 3.12 0.76
C LEU A 351 -5.05 2.06 1.56
N GLY A 352 -4.39 0.96 1.90
CA GLY A 352 -4.98 -0.12 2.68
C GLY A 352 -5.90 -1.06 1.88
N TRP A 353 -5.80 -1.01 0.55
CA TRP A 353 -6.58 -1.77 -0.42
C TRP A 353 -5.97 -3.12 -0.77
N ASN A 354 -4.65 -3.22 -0.68
CA ASN A 354 -3.91 -4.44 -0.95
C ASN A 354 -3.15 -4.89 0.29
N ARG A 355 -3.28 -6.18 0.66
CA ARG A 355 -2.53 -6.80 1.75
C ARG A 355 -1.55 -7.82 1.19
N PRO A 356 -0.30 -7.42 0.90
CA PRO A 356 0.71 -8.33 0.41
C PRO A 356 0.97 -9.41 1.45
N ARG A 357 1.32 -10.60 0.96
CA ARG A 357 1.96 -11.60 1.82
C ARG A 357 3.35 -11.09 2.16
N VAL A 358 3.68 -10.98 3.43
CA VAL A 358 5.04 -10.60 3.86
C VAL A 358 5.87 -11.88 4.01
N VAL A 359 6.99 -11.94 3.30
CA VAL A 359 7.99 -13.02 3.42
C VAL A 359 9.30 -12.38 3.86
N SER A 360 9.61 -12.57 5.14
CA SER A 360 10.91 -12.21 5.68
C SER A 360 11.96 -13.17 5.11
N LEU A 361 12.99 -12.63 4.47
CA LEU A 361 14.19 -13.39 4.12
C LEU A 361 15.05 -13.48 5.39
N ASP A 362 14.72 -14.42 6.27
CA ASP A 362 15.61 -14.76 7.38
C ASP A 362 16.84 -15.49 6.81
N LEU A 363 18.02 -14.88 7.00
CA LEU A 363 19.33 -15.41 6.60
C LEU A 363 19.62 -16.80 7.18
N ALA A 364 18.88 -17.22 8.23
CA ALA A 364 19.05 -18.51 8.90
C ALA A 364 18.22 -19.68 8.33
N GLN A 365 17.31 -19.44 7.38
CA GLN A 365 16.37 -20.45 6.84
C GLN A 365 16.66 -20.76 5.35
N PRO A 366 16.23 -21.94 4.83
CA PRO A 366 16.78 -22.51 3.61
C PRO A 366 16.75 -21.62 2.37
N THR A 367 17.73 -21.91 1.51
CA THR A 367 18.23 -21.21 0.33
C THR A 367 17.31 -21.21 -0.88
N SER A 368 16.01 -21.50 -0.73
CA SER A 368 14.99 -21.28 -1.76
C SER A 368 13.58 -21.55 -1.23
N GLY A 369 12.62 -20.79 -1.73
CA GLY A 369 11.19 -21.10 -1.65
C GLY A 369 10.54 -20.83 -3.00
N THR A 370 9.30 -21.24 -3.18
CA THR A 370 8.47 -20.77 -4.29
C THR A 370 7.22 -20.15 -3.70
N LEU A 371 6.85 -18.98 -4.19
CA LEU A 371 5.55 -18.41 -3.93
C LEU A 371 4.80 -18.34 -5.24
N SER A 372 3.66 -19.03 -5.31
CA SER A 372 2.65 -18.89 -6.36
C SER A 372 1.90 -17.57 -6.16
N LEU A 373 2.14 -16.57 -7.00
CA LEU A 373 1.18 -15.46 -7.15
C LEU A 373 0.21 -15.89 -8.24
N ASP A 374 -0.90 -16.50 -7.85
CA ASP A 374 -1.96 -16.83 -8.79
C ASP A 374 -2.61 -15.54 -9.28
N GLY A 375 -2.97 -15.50 -10.55
CA GLY A 375 -3.54 -14.35 -11.25
C GLY A 375 -4.88 -13.89 -10.73
N ASP A 376 -4.90 -13.33 -9.53
CA ASP A 376 -6.09 -12.85 -8.85
C ASP A 376 -6.67 -11.66 -9.65
N PRO A 377 -7.88 -11.80 -10.21
CA PRO A 377 -8.55 -10.70 -10.89
C PRO A 377 -8.88 -9.54 -9.94
N ASN A 378 -8.81 -9.76 -8.61
CA ASN A 378 -9.00 -8.72 -7.60
C ASN A 378 -7.69 -8.00 -7.22
N TYR A 379 -6.59 -8.30 -7.93
CA TYR A 379 -5.30 -7.65 -7.75
C TYR A 379 -4.68 -7.79 -6.35
N GLN A 380 -5.06 -8.78 -5.54
CA GLN A 380 -4.48 -8.99 -4.19
C GLN A 380 -3.15 -9.75 -4.23
N SER A 381 -2.74 -10.21 -5.41
CA SER A 381 -1.53 -11.02 -5.62
C SER A 381 -0.27 -10.19 -5.56
N SER A 382 0.16 -9.92 -4.33
CA SER A 382 1.42 -9.23 -4.07
C SER A 382 2.20 -9.79 -2.88
N LEU A 383 3.50 -9.51 -2.91
CA LEU A 383 4.50 -10.02 -1.99
C LEU A 383 5.40 -8.89 -1.52
N ILE A 384 5.65 -8.80 -0.22
CA ILE A 384 6.79 -8.04 0.31
C ILE A 384 7.90 -9.04 0.63
N LEU A 385 9.06 -8.85 -0.01
CA LEU A 385 10.26 -9.66 0.14
C LEU A 385 11.41 -8.76 0.61
N GLY A 386 12.06 -9.07 1.73
CA GLY A 386 13.18 -8.22 2.14
C GLY A 386 14.00 -8.69 3.31
N THR A 387 15.08 -7.96 3.53
CA THR A 387 15.93 -7.98 4.72
C THR A 387 15.49 -6.85 5.66
N PRO A 388 15.99 -6.77 6.91
CA PRO A 388 15.62 -5.69 7.84
C PRO A 388 15.80 -4.25 7.31
N ASN A 389 16.63 -4.05 6.29
CA ASN A 389 17.00 -2.72 5.78
C ASN A 389 16.46 -2.42 4.36
N THR A 390 16.02 -3.43 3.62
CA THR A 390 15.54 -3.23 2.24
C THR A 390 14.50 -4.27 1.91
N TYR A 391 13.40 -3.78 1.37
CA TYR A 391 12.28 -4.62 0.97
C TYR A 391 11.94 -4.34 -0.49
N PHE A 392 11.38 -5.34 -1.13
CA PHE A 392 10.86 -5.30 -2.48
C PHE A 392 9.39 -5.69 -2.41
N PHE A 393 8.56 -4.89 -3.05
CA PHE A 393 7.16 -5.16 -3.24
C PHE A 393 6.98 -5.71 -4.66
N LEU A 394 6.53 -6.94 -4.78
CA LEU A 394 6.30 -7.62 -6.05
C LEU A 394 4.80 -7.74 -6.32
N GLU A 395 4.39 -7.48 -7.55
CA GLU A 395 3.01 -7.56 -8.01
C GLU A 395 2.97 -8.26 -9.37
N ARG A 396 2.07 -9.24 -9.53
CA ARG A 396 1.80 -9.83 -10.84
C ARG A 396 0.84 -8.93 -11.62
N ARG A 397 1.24 -8.51 -12.82
CA ARG A 397 0.47 -7.65 -13.73
C ARG A 397 0.03 -8.44 -14.95
N SER A 398 -1.15 -8.12 -15.46
CA SER A 398 -1.66 -8.67 -16.71
C SER A 398 -2.46 -7.61 -17.45
N GLN A 399 -2.39 -7.60 -18.78
CA GLN A 399 -3.13 -6.65 -19.62
C GLN A 399 -4.63 -6.99 -19.69
N ILE A 400 -5.31 -6.85 -18.56
CA ILE A 400 -6.73 -7.14 -18.38
C ILE A 400 -7.40 -6.03 -17.58
N GLY A 401 -8.67 -5.77 -17.87
CA GLY A 401 -9.45 -4.74 -17.18
C GLY A 401 -8.79 -3.37 -17.29
N TYR A 402 -8.63 -2.68 -16.15
CA TYR A 402 -8.00 -1.36 -16.10
C TYR A 402 -6.48 -1.37 -16.26
N ASP A 403 -5.86 -2.53 -16.49
CA ASP A 403 -4.44 -2.64 -16.83
C ASP A 403 -4.22 -2.95 -18.33
N ALA A 404 -5.24 -2.78 -19.17
CA ALA A 404 -5.19 -3.13 -20.59
C ALA A 404 -4.03 -2.44 -21.34
N ASP A 405 -3.67 -1.21 -20.94
CA ASP A 405 -2.63 -0.41 -21.58
C ASP A 405 -1.30 -0.43 -20.81
N GLY A 406 -1.18 -1.36 -19.85
CA GLY A 406 0.08 -1.70 -19.18
C GLY A 406 1.14 -2.19 -20.17
N ARG A 407 2.39 -2.31 -19.71
CA ARG A 407 3.52 -2.72 -20.56
C ARG A 407 3.49 -4.20 -21.00
N GLY A 408 2.61 -5.04 -20.46
CA GLY A 408 2.49 -6.46 -20.81
C GLY A 408 2.04 -7.36 -19.65
N ASP A 409 2.10 -8.67 -19.83
CA ASP A 409 1.95 -9.63 -18.74
C ASP A 409 3.29 -9.87 -18.04
N GLY A 410 3.33 -9.85 -16.71
CA GLY A 410 4.61 -9.98 -16.00
C GLY A 410 4.57 -9.65 -14.52
N VAL A 411 5.72 -9.21 -14.01
CA VAL A 411 5.90 -8.77 -12.62
C VAL A 411 6.36 -7.33 -12.58
N ALA A 412 5.59 -6.50 -11.88
CA ALA A 412 6.04 -5.20 -11.43
C ALA A 412 6.74 -5.36 -10.07
N MET A 413 7.81 -4.61 -9.88
CA MET A 413 8.59 -4.67 -8.65
C MET A 413 9.00 -3.27 -8.22
N TRP A 414 8.84 -3.02 -6.93
CA TRP A 414 9.06 -1.73 -6.30
C TRP A 414 10.03 -1.93 -5.13
N ARG A 415 11.13 -1.17 -5.08
CA ARG A 415 11.95 -1.14 -3.86
C ARG A 415 11.26 -0.23 -2.84
N ILE A 416 11.08 -0.72 -1.63
CA ILE A 416 10.47 0.02 -0.51
C ILE A 416 11.45 0.07 0.67
N GLY A 417 11.45 1.16 1.41
CA GLY A 417 12.31 1.37 2.56
C GLY A 417 11.66 2.24 3.63
N PRO A 418 12.12 2.16 4.88
CA PRO A 418 11.62 3.03 5.94
C PRO A 418 11.96 4.49 5.61
N GLY A 419 10.93 5.31 5.37
CA GLY A 419 11.06 6.75 5.15
C GLY A 419 11.28 7.21 3.70
N VAL A 420 11.20 6.31 2.71
CA VAL A 420 11.22 6.69 1.30
C VAL A 420 9.80 6.62 0.73
N ASP A 421 9.23 7.78 0.40
CA ASP A 421 8.20 7.91 -0.64
C ASP A 421 8.79 7.62 -2.05
N GLU A 422 10.12 7.45 -2.15
CA GLU A 422 10.80 7.10 -3.40
C GLU A 422 10.73 5.59 -3.67
N VAL A 423 9.94 5.25 -4.66
CA VAL A 423 9.95 3.93 -5.28
C VAL A 423 11.12 3.86 -6.26
N ALA A 424 12.24 3.26 -5.83
CA ALA A 424 13.36 3.03 -6.72
C ALA A 424 13.13 1.77 -7.58
N LEU A 425 13.05 1.95 -8.90
CA LEU A 425 12.93 0.89 -9.89
C LEU A 425 14.30 0.24 -10.15
N TYR A 426 14.37 -1.09 -10.11
CA TYR A 426 15.59 -1.86 -10.32
C TYR A 426 15.58 -2.56 -11.69
N ASN A 427 16.54 -2.21 -12.56
CA ASN A 427 16.76 -2.90 -13.83
C ASN A 427 17.88 -3.96 -13.67
N PRO A 428 17.55 -5.26 -13.71
CA PRO A 428 18.53 -6.33 -13.53
C PRO A 428 19.52 -6.47 -14.70
N ALA A 429 19.21 -5.94 -15.89
CA ALA A 429 20.08 -6.05 -17.07
C ALA A 429 21.25 -5.06 -17.02
N THR A 430 21.06 -3.90 -16.39
CA THR A 430 22.07 -2.84 -16.34
C THR A 430 22.73 -2.69 -14.97
N ASN A 431 22.20 -3.38 -13.94
CA ASN A 431 22.61 -3.22 -12.54
C ASN A 431 22.67 -1.74 -12.09
N THR A 432 21.81 -0.91 -12.68
CA THR A 432 21.66 0.52 -12.36
C THR A 432 20.31 0.76 -11.73
N ILE A 433 20.26 1.68 -10.75
CA ILE A 433 19.03 2.34 -10.33
C ILE A 433 18.68 3.29 -11.47
N GLY A 434 17.86 2.79 -12.40
CA GLY A 434 17.55 3.47 -13.64
C GLY A 434 16.44 2.74 -14.39
N ASN A 435 15.31 3.42 -14.48
CA ASN A 435 14.30 3.38 -15.53
C ASN A 435 13.79 2.01 -16.01
N GLY A 436 12.88 1.45 -15.21
CA GLY A 436 11.76 0.62 -15.66
C GLY A 436 11.75 -0.82 -15.16
N PRO A 437 10.64 -1.32 -14.57
CA PRO A 437 10.44 -2.74 -14.35
C PRO A 437 9.63 -3.31 -15.52
N TYR A 438 10.08 -4.41 -16.11
CA TYR A 438 9.18 -5.46 -16.61
C TYR A 438 10.02 -6.72 -16.77
N LEU A 439 9.69 -7.77 -16.03
CA LEU A 439 9.98 -9.13 -16.46
C LEU A 439 8.75 -9.58 -17.24
N GLN A 440 8.85 -9.75 -18.55
CA GLN A 440 7.77 -10.32 -19.36
C GLN A 440 8.00 -11.83 -19.51
N GLY A 441 6.99 -12.65 -19.25
CA GLY A 441 7.08 -14.08 -19.59
C GLY A 441 8.06 -14.88 -18.71
N SER A 442 8.98 -15.64 -19.33
CA SER A 442 9.89 -16.61 -18.66
C SER A 442 11.20 -16.00 -18.12
N ASP A 443 11.21 -14.69 -17.87
CA ASP A 443 12.41 -13.94 -17.53
C ASP A 443 12.88 -14.19 -16.08
N SER A 444 14.14 -13.85 -15.80
CA SER A 444 14.66 -13.83 -14.45
C SER A 444 15.32 -12.50 -14.14
N ALA A 445 15.02 -11.89 -12.99
CA ALA A 445 15.75 -10.76 -12.44
C ALA A 445 16.62 -11.21 -11.28
N VAL A 446 17.87 -10.77 -11.21
CA VAL A 446 18.69 -10.91 -10.01
C VAL A 446 18.63 -9.61 -9.23
N LEU A 447 17.93 -9.60 -8.09
CA LEU A 447 17.83 -8.46 -7.19
C LEU A 447 19.09 -8.38 -6.34
N GLN A 448 19.86 -7.30 -6.47
CA GLN A 448 20.98 -7.05 -5.56
C GLN A 448 20.53 -6.14 -4.41
N PHE A 449 20.62 -6.65 -3.19
CA PHE A 449 20.46 -5.89 -1.96
C PHE A 449 21.74 -5.09 -1.66
N PRO A 450 21.64 -3.94 -0.95
CA PRO A 450 22.81 -3.12 -0.62
C PRO A 450 23.88 -3.84 0.21
N ASP A 451 23.49 -4.89 0.94
CA ASP A 451 24.36 -5.79 1.67
C ASP A 451 25.01 -6.85 0.75
N GLY A 452 25.02 -6.64 -0.57
CA GLY A 452 25.66 -7.53 -1.55
C GLY A 452 24.94 -8.86 -1.77
N HIS A 453 23.77 -9.07 -1.17
CA HIS A 453 22.98 -10.27 -1.38
C HIS A 453 22.22 -10.24 -2.70
N GLY A 454 22.17 -11.37 -3.41
CA GLY A 454 21.43 -11.53 -4.66
C GLY A 454 20.19 -12.40 -4.48
N VAL A 455 19.02 -11.95 -4.93
CA VAL A 455 17.82 -12.79 -5.04
C VAL A 455 17.42 -12.91 -6.51
N THR A 456 17.53 -14.12 -7.06
CA THR A 456 17.06 -14.38 -8.43
C THR A 456 15.57 -14.65 -8.46
N VAL A 457 14.76 -13.65 -8.79
CA VAL A 457 13.34 -13.82 -9.11
C VAL A 457 13.23 -14.44 -10.49
N VAL A 458 12.81 -15.70 -10.57
CA VAL A 458 12.53 -16.37 -11.85
C VAL A 458 11.03 -16.37 -12.08
N THR A 459 10.55 -15.82 -13.18
CA THR A 459 9.13 -15.89 -13.52
C THR A 459 8.88 -17.13 -14.37
N GLN A 460 8.60 -18.28 -13.75
CA GLN A 460 8.23 -19.48 -14.54
C GLN A 460 6.76 -19.43 -14.95
N GLY A 461 6.49 -18.81 -16.10
CA GLY A 461 5.15 -18.80 -16.68
C GLY A 461 4.79 -20.14 -17.33
N SER A 462 3.96 -20.94 -16.69
CA SER A 462 2.94 -21.70 -17.41
C SER A 462 1.75 -20.78 -17.68
N LEU A 463 1.00 -21.06 -18.75
CA LEU A 463 -0.30 -20.43 -19.07
C LEU A 463 -1.33 -20.48 -17.92
N SER A 464 -1.01 -21.13 -16.80
CA SER A 464 -1.85 -21.30 -15.62
C SER A 464 -1.77 -20.17 -14.58
N GLY A 465 -1.12 -19.03 -14.90
CA GLY A 465 -1.29 -17.79 -14.12
C GLY A 465 -0.61 -17.75 -12.76
N SER A 466 0.34 -18.64 -12.48
CA SER A 466 1.16 -18.64 -11.26
C SER A 466 2.54 -18.03 -11.54
N LEU A 467 2.93 -17.02 -10.78
CA LEU A 467 4.33 -16.61 -10.68
C LEU A 467 5.03 -17.49 -9.64
N ASN A 468 6.19 -18.08 -9.91
CA ASN A 468 6.99 -18.78 -8.90
C ASN A 468 8.22 -17.98 -8.49
N VAL A 469 8.16 -17.19 -7.41
CA VAL A 469 9.36 -16.49 -6.94
C VAL A 469 10.29 -17.47 -6.24
N SER A 470 11.40 -17.83 -6.88
CA SER A 470 12.54 -18.44 -6.20
C SER A 470 13.50 -17.39 -5.69
N TRP A 471 14.30 -17.77 -4.70
CA TRP A 471 15.45 -17.00 -4.26
C TRP A 471 16.54 -17.99 -3.90
N SER A 472 17.80 -17.59 -4.03
CA SER A 472 18.91 -18.42 -3.59
C SER A 472 20.04 -17.55 -3.11
N TRP A 473 20.54 -17.83 -1.91
CA TRP A 473 21.74 -17.18 -1.42
C TRP A 473 22.93 -17.70 -2.23
N PRO A 474 23.84 -16.82 -2.73
CA PRO A 474 25.10 -17.28 -3.26
C PRO A 474 25.85 -18.00 -2.13
N THR A 475 25.93 -19.33 -2.21
CA THR A 475 26.74 -20.18 -1.31
C THR A 475 28.23 -20.08 -1.61
N THR A 476 28.62 -19.23 -2.56
CA THR A 476 30.00 -19.06 -3.02
C THR A 476 30.57 -17.76 -2.47
N MET A 477 31.60 -17.88 -1.63
CA MET A 477 32.41 -16.76 -1.17
C MET A 477 33.61 -16.60 -2.11
N SER A 478 33.88 -15.39 -2.58
CA SER A 478 35.13 -15.12 -3.29
C SER A 478 36.22 -14.79 -2.27
N LEU A 479 37.18 -15.71 -2.10
CA LEU A 479 38.37 -15.45 -1.29
C LEU A 479 39.41 -14.77 -2.18
N SER A 480 39.72 -13.52 -1.88
CA SER A 480 40.83 -12.81 -2.54
C SER A 480 42.06 -12.89 -1.65
N ILE A 481 43.04 -13.73 -2.03
CA ILE A 481 44.30 -13.83 -1.30
C ILE A 481 45.23 -12.73 -1.82
N VAL A 482 45.56 -11.77 -0.96
CA VAL A 482 46.54 -10.71 -1.27
C VAL A 482 47.86 -11.07 -0.62
N GLU A 483 48.82 -11.55 -1.41
CA GLU A 483 50.16 -11.85 -0.92
C GLU A 483 51.08 -10.65 -1.20
N ASN A 484 51.50 -9.96 -0.14
CA ASN A 484 52.56 -8.93 -0.13
C ASN A 484 52.50 -7.92 -1.30
N SER A 485 51.40 -7.15 -1.38
CA SER A 485 51.20 -5.96 -2.22
C SER A 485 51.41 -6.08 -3.74
N HIS A 486 51.68 -7.26 -4.31
CA HIS A 486 52.00 -7.37 -5.76
C HIS A 486 51.34 -8.52 -6.54
N THR A 487 50.63 -9.45 -5.91
CA THR A 487 49.86 -10.47 -6.65
C THR A 487 48.57 -10.82 -5.92
N SER A 488 47.44 -10.50 -6.54
CA SER A 488 46.11 -10.97 -6.13
C SER A 488 45.76 -12.22 -6.93
N VAL A 489 45.68 -13.38 -6.27
CA VAL A 489 45.03 -14.56 -6.85
C VAL A 489 43.60 -14.57 -6.32
N SER A 490 42.64 -14.29 -7.20
CA SER A 490 41.22 -14.45 -6.89
C SER A 490 40.79 -15.86 -7.26
N THR A 491 40.26 -16.61 -6.29
CA THR A 491 39.64 -17.92 -6.56
C THR A 491 38.25 -17.94 -5.95
N ASN A 492 37.29 -18.51 -6.66
CA ASN A 492 35.93 -18.69 -6.14
C ASN A 492 35.91 -19.97 -5.30
N ILE A 493 35.54 -19.86 -4.02
CA ILE A 493 35.46 -21.01 -3.10
C ILE A 493 34.00 -21.17 -2.67
N THR A 494 33.45 -22.37 -2.79
CA THR A 494 32.17 -22.69 -2.16
C THR A 494 32.43 -23.07 -0.71
N VAL A 495 32.04 -22.23 0.24
CA VAL A 495 32.19 -22.51 1.66
C VAL A 495 30.88 -23.09 2.17
N THR A 496 30.87 -24.38 2.51
CA THR A 496 29.79 -25.00 3.29
C THR A 496 30.28 -25.11 4.72
N GLY A 497 29.68 -24.35 5.64
CA GLY A 497 30.08 -24.35 7.04
C GLY A 497 28.93 -24.77 7.96
N THR A 498 29.17 -25.78 8.77
CA THR A 498 28.34 -26.14 9.94
C THR A 498 29.12 -25.84 11.22
N ASN A 499 28.45 -25.33 12.24
CA ASN A 499 29.07 -25.11 13.54
C ASN A 499 29.44 -26.48 14.16
N HIS A 500 30.72 -26.72 14.38
CA HIS A 500 31.24 -28.01 14.84
C HIS A 500 30.79 -28.39 16.28
N PHE A 501 30.25 -27.43 17.05
CA PHE A 501 29.76 -27.68 18.40
C PHE A 501 28.24 -27.91 18.48
N SER A 502 27.45 -27.34 17.56
CA SER A 502 25.98 -27.40 17.62
C SER A 502 25.32 -28.10 16.44
N GLY A 503 26.04 -28.38 15.35
CA GLY A 503 25.46 -28.90 14.11
C GLY A 503 24.56 -27.90 13.36
N ALA A 504 24.43 -26.66 13.85
CA ALA A 504 23.61 -25.62 13.24
C ALA A 504 24.35 -24.89 12.10
N PRO A 505 23.63 -24.28 11.13
CA PRO A 505 24.21 -23.35 10.17
C PRO A 505 24.92 -22.18 10.89
N LEU A 506 26.04 -21.72 10.36
CA LEU A 506 26.87 -20.68 10.99
C LEU A 506 26.10 -19.35 11.09
N THR A 507 25.75 -18.96 12.31
CA THR A 507 25.31 -17.60 12.66
C THR A 507 26.47 -16.90 13.37
N ALA A 508 26.94 -15.81 12.78
CA ALA A 508 28.00 -14.89 13.23
C ALA A 508 28.86 -15.34 14.45
N GLY A 509 30.10 -15.76 14.18
CA GLY A 509 31.12 -16.05 15.19
C GLY A 509 32.50 -16.26 14.56
N THR A 510 33.56 -16.20 15.37
CA THR A 510 34.94 -16.47 14.93
C THR A 510 35.04 -17.92 14.45
N VAL A 511 35.24 -18.12 13.15
CA VAL A 511 35.44 -19.45 12.57
C VAL A 511 36.92 -19.81 12.62
N TRP A 512 37.25 -20.92 13.29
CA TRP A 512 38.56 -21.54 13.19
C TRP A 512 38.55 -22.48 11.98
N LEU A 513 39.29 -22.13 10.94
CA LEU A 513 39.55 -23.03 9.82
C LEU A 513 40.85 -23.78 10.10
N ASP A 514 40.76 -25.07 10.42
CA ASP A 514 41.93 -25.95 10.34
C ASP A 514 42.35 -26.02 8.86
N GLY A 515 43.64 -25.84 8.59
CA GLY A 515 44.22 -25.79 7.25
C GLY A 515 44.02 -27.06 6.41
N ASN A 516 43.49 -28.13 7.01
CA ASN A 516 43.12 -29.37 6.33
C ASN A 516 41.68 -29.36 5.74
N GLN A 517 40.85 -28.35 6.02
CA GLN A 517 39.42 -28.37 5.67
C GLN A 517 38.98 -27.36 4.58
N ILE A 518 39.88 -26.56 4.02
CA ILE A 518 39.55 -25.79 2.81
C ILE A 518 39.70 -26.74 1.63
N SER A 519 38.59 -27.24 1.09
CA SER A 519 38.58 -28.04 -0.14
C SER A 519 37.75 -27.35 -1.21
N VAL A 520 38.29 -27.24 -2.42
CA VAL A 520 37.53 -26.84 -3.60
C VAL A 520 37.19 -28.13 -4.33
N LEU A 521 35.90 -28.42 -4.47
CA LEU A 521 35.40 -29.61 -5.17
C LEU A 521 35.99 -30.94 -4.65
N GLY A 522 36.15 -31.08 -3.32
CA GLY A 522 36.59 -32.33 -2.70
C GLY A 522 38.09 -32.65 -2.86
N ARG A 523 38.91 -31.67 -3.28
CA ARG A 523 40.37 -31.75 -3.18
C ARG A 523 40.89 -30.72 -2.18
N PRO A 524 41.79 -31.09 -1.25
CA PRO A 524 42.38 -30.13 -0.32
C PRO A 524 43.04 -29.00 -1.10
N PHE A 525 42.80 -27.77 -0.65
CA PHE A 525 43.38 -26.56 -1.23
C PHE A 525 44.86 -26.49 -0.82
N ASP A 526 45.72 -27.15 -1.58
CA ASP A 526 47.17 -27.12 -1.38
C ASP A 526 47.72 -25.74 -1.78
N TYR A 527 47.79 -24.82 -0.82
CA TYR A 527 48.64 -23.64 -0.96
C TYR A 527 50.01 -23.97 -0.35
N PRO A 528 51.09 -24.04 -1.14
CA PRO A 528 52.39 -24.40 -0.63
C PRO A 528 52.86 -23.34 0.36
N VAL A 529 53.02 -23.73 1.63
CA VAL A 529 53.64 -22.88 2.65
C VAL A 529 55.07 -22.62 2.20
N ARG A 530 55.36 -21.39 1.75
CA ARG A 530 56.74 -20.97 1.51
C ARG A 530 57.41 -20.76 2.86
N LEU A 531 58.13 -21.78 3.32
CA LEU A 531 59.03 -21.68 4.47
C LEU A 531 60.13 -20.67 4.11
N ILE A 532 60.22 -19.58 4.87
CA ILE A 532 61.32 -18.64 4.73
C ILE A 532 62.45 -19.10 5.66
N TYR A 533 63.55 -19.54 5.06
CA TYR A 533 64.75 -19.86 5.80
C TYR A 533 65.49 -18.55 6.11
N THR A 534 65.61 -18.23 7.40
CA THR A 534 66.50 -17.15 7.83
C THR A 534 67.75 -17.80 8.38
N CYS A 535 68.85 -17.71 7.64
CA CYS A 535 70.12 -18.33 8.02
C CYS A 535 71.05 -17.25 8.56
N PHE A 536 71.57 -17.46 9.77
CA PHE A 536 72.58 -16.61 10.37
C PHE A 536 73.72 -17.48 10.90
N ARG A 537 74.95 -17.23 10.41
CA ARG A 537 76.17 -17.98 10.77
C ARG A 537 76.03 -19.51 10.66
N GLY A 538 75.48 -19.98 9.55
CA GLY A 538 75.37 -21.42 9.25
C GLY A 538 74.26 -22.16 10.01
N LEU A 539 73.53 -21.48 10.90
CA LEU A 539 72.31 -22.00 11.51
C LEU A 539 71.10 -21.37 10.82
N CYS A 540 70.31 -22.20 10.14
CA CYS A 540 69.05 -21.80 9.54
C CYS A 540 67.92 -22.11 10.52
N THR A 541 67.25 -21.08 11.00
CA THR A 541 66.00 -21.26 11.74
C THR A 541 64.83 -21.06 10.80
N VAL A 542 63.96 -22.07 10.74
CA VAL A 542 62.66 -21.96 10.10
C VAL A 542 61.76 -21.21 11.07
N ARG A 543 61.25 -20.05 10.65
CA ARG A 543 60.16 -19.39 11.37
C ARG A 543 58.93 -19.43 10.48
N PRO A 544 57.80 -20.02 10.93
CA PRO A 544 56.56 -19.82 10.23
C PRO A 544 56.25 -18.32 10.24
N ARG A 545 55.89 -17.78 9.07
CA ARG A 545 55.49 -16.38 8.97
C ARG A 545 53.99 -16.35 9.18
N LEU A 546 53.51 -15.52 10.12
CA LEU A 546 52.08 -15.30 10.32
C LEU A 546 51.48 -14.82 9.00
N GLN A 547 50.64 -15.65 8.39
CA GLN A 547 49.89 -15.27 7.20
C GLN A 547 48.53 -14.76 7.69
N THR A 548 48.25 -13.50 7.35
CA THR A 548 46.97 -12.87 7.67
C THR A 548 46.12 -12.91 6.42
N PHE A 549 44.93 -13.47 6.51
CA PHE A 549 43.97 -13.51 5.42
C PHE A 549 42.87 -12.49 5.72
N THR A 550 42.56 -11.64 4.75
CA THR A 550 41.41 -10.73 4.81
C THR A 550 40.30 -11.32 3.97
N VAL A 551 39.21 -11.72 4.59
CA VAL A 551 38.00 -12.13 3.87
C VAL A 551 37.14 -10.89 3.69
N LYS A 552 36.78 -10.58 2.45
CA LYS A 552 35.75 -9.59 2.15
C LYS A 552 34.48 -10.33 1.76
N ALA A 553 33.58 -10.50 2.72
CA ALA A 553 32.24 -11.03 2.49
C ALA A 553 31.23 -10.13 3.22
N PRO A 554 30.06 -9.86 2.63
CA PRO A 554 29.05 -9.08 3.31
C PRO A 554 28.63 -9.76 4.62
N GLY A 555 28.61 -8.99 5.71
CA GLY A 555 28.38 -9.48 7.08
C GLY A 555 29.62 -10.02 7.81
N TYR A 556 30.79 -10.09 7.17
CA TYR A 556 32.07 -10.55 7.76
C TYR A 556 33.23 -9.58 7.47
N GLU A 557 32.91 -8.31 7.28
CA GLU A 557 33.82 -7.29 6.71
C GLU A 557 35.09 -7.05 7.55
N ASP A 558 35.09 -7.48 8.82
CA ASP A 558 36.20 -7.35 9.78
C ASP A 558 36.81 -8.71 10.23
N ALA A 559 36.43 -9.82 9.60
CA ALA A 559 36.95 -11.13 9.98
C ALA A 559 38.43 -11.28 9.55
N THR A 560 39.33 -11.23 10.51
CA THR A 560 40.77 -11.46 10.30
C THR A 560 41.12 -12.89 10.68
N PHE A 561 41.64 -13.68 9.74
CA PHE A 561 42.07 -15.05 10.01
C PHE A 561 43.60 -15.08 10.08
N SER A 562 44.12 -15.69 11.14
CA SER A 562 45.55 -15.90 11.34
C SER A 562 45.84 -17.39 11.31
N ARG A 563 46.74 -17.84 10.42
CA ARG A 563 47.30 -19.19 10.46
C ARG A 563 48.73 -19.11 11.00
N PHE A 564 49.01 -19.88 12.06
CA PHE A 564 50.34 -20.04 12.62
C PHE A 564 51.16 -21.07 11.87
#